data_AF-A0A7C1EKP8-F1
#
_entry.id   AF-A0A7C1EKP8-F1
#
_cell.length_a   1.000
_cell.length_b   1.000
_cell.length_c   1.000
_cell.angle_alpha   90.00
_cell.angle_beta   90.00
_cell.angle_gamma   90.00
#
_symmetry.space_group_name_H-M   'P 1'
#
loop_
_entity.id
_entity.type
_entity.pdbx_description
1 polymer ?
#
loop_
_entity_poly.entity_id
_entity_poly.type
_entity_poly.pdbx_seq_one_letter_code
_entity_poly.pdbx_strand_id
1 'polypeptide(L)'
;MPDNNLFENVLQGIFSAAFLASILRVTTPILLPSLGALISDRAGVINIGLEGTMLASAFTGVVFSAYAQRWWSESTGEIIGPWLGLLMGVIIGLLMALLLAFFHLKLKANLILAGIALNVLGSAATVAIMFELTGDRGNTKGNLDSLKMPFIQLPDFLDKIPIISFLFRIFDNQSVMTWIAFIAVAVVWYMMYRTPVGMHLRAVGENPDAAASVGIRVTRVRYLALLMSGVLAGLGGIHMSMGYLTFFQRDMTSGRGFIALATPYLGGGNPVGTALASLIFGFFDAISTRIGSLEIPSQLPQMVPYVATVMALVIYALQSQLTARVRTLRAAEGEGFDARFWKAIQRLSVLHMFLAMLAVIGIIVAISMFSAPDGFRGANEALSVSDVVERASVIATVSLILIGINLPFMLRVELIGHRAFLSATAAILSLWLYLGLLFMLFFLTTSPDNTAAILGFGVGLVAGAGLWMLLGGWYLAQSRRTLLPATA
;
A
#
# COMPACT_ATOMS: atom_id res chain seq x y z
N MET A 1 3.79 -32.91 22.18
CA MET A 1 2.49 -32.39 21.73
C MET A 1 2.81 -31.35 20.68
N PRO A 2 2.73 -31.69 19.39
CA PRO A 2 3.15 -30.77 18.34
C PRO A 2 2.10 -29.67 18.13
N ASP A 3 2.58 -28.55 17.61
CA ASP A 3 1.86 -27.28 17.54
C ASP A 3 0.73 -27.31 16.50
N ASN A 4 -0.48 -27.62 16.97
CA ASN A 4 -1.74 -27.13 16.39
C ASN A 4 -1.78 -25.59 16.25
N ASN A 5 -0.73 -24.89 16.64
CA ASN A 5 -0.67 -23.47 16.80
C ASN A 5 -0.27 -22.71 15.52
N LEU A 6 0.38 -23.26 14.48
CA LEU A 6 0.94 -22.41 13.41
C LEU A 6 -0.14 -21.69 12.56
N PHE A 7 -1.14 -22.41 12.04
CA PHE A 7 -2.26 -21.83 11.31
C PHE A 7 -3.18 -20.98 12.19
N GLU A 8 -3.45 -21.43 13.43
CA GLU A 8 -4.23 -20.67 14.41
C GLU A 8 -3.49 -19.41 14.85
N ASN A 9 -2.18 -19.44 15.06
CA ASN A 9 -1.32 -18.29 15.36
C ASN A 9 -1.25 -17.34 14.16
N VAL A 10 -1.24 -17.86 12.93
CA VAL A 10 -1.31 -17.02 11.72
C VAL A 10 -2.64 -16.28 11.70
N LEU A 11 -3.77 -16.97 11.88
CA LEU A 11 -5.11 -16.36 11.89
C LEU A 11 -5.36 -15.43 13.09
N GLN A 12 -5.00 -15.84 14.31
CA GLN A 12 -5.05 -15.02 15.53
C GLN A 12 -4.10 -13.83 15.43
N GLY A 13 -2.99 -13.98 14.70
CA GLY A 13 -1.99 -12.93 14.47
C GLY A 13 -2.44 -11.85 13.51
N ILE A 14 -3.33 -12.14 12.55
CA ILE A 14 -3.75 -11.23 11.45
C ILE A 14 -4.49 -9.98 11.95
N PHE A 15 -4.84 -9.87 13.24
CA PHE A 15 -5.39 -8.62 13.81
C PHE A 15 -4.78 -8.25 15.17
N SER A 16 -3.60 -8.80 15.45
CA SER A 16 -2.81 -8.40 16.62
C SER A 16 -2.26 -6.98 16.46
N ALA A 17 -1.96 -6.32 17.59
CA ALA A 17 -1.24 -5.04 17.57
C ALA A 17 0.11 -5.16 16.82
N ALA A 18 0.76 -6.32 16.90
CA ALA A 18 1.98 -6.62 16.14
C ALA A 18 1.76 -6.67 14.62
N PHE A 19 0.62 -7.18 14.16
CA PHE A 19 0.27 -7.15 12.74
C PHE A 19 -0.03 -5.73 12.26
N LEU A 20 -0.77 -4.94 13.04
CA LEU A 20 -0.98 -3.52 12.75
C LEU A 20 0.35 -2.75 12.71
N ALA A 21 1.26 -3.02 13.65
CA ALA A 21 2.62 -2.50 13.63
C ALA A 21 3.39 -2.92 12.36
N SER A 22 3.22 -4.16 11.91
CA SER A 22 3.84 -4.67 10.67
C SER A 22 3.30 -3.97 9.42
N ILE A 23 2.02 -3.59 9.40
CA ILE A 23 1.42 -2.82 8.30
C ILE A 23 2.14 -1.48 8.16
N LEU A 24 2.34 -0.73 9.25
CA LEU A 24 3.05 0.55 9.18
C LEU A 24 4.48 0.39 8.64
N ARG A 25 5.17 -0.66 9.11
CA ARG A 25 6.53 -0.99 8.69
C ARG A 25 6.62 -1.34 7.20
N VAL A 26 5.66 -2.09 6.67
CA VAL A 26 5.61 -2.50 5.25
C VAL A 26 5.00 -1.42 4.34
N THR A 27 4.17 -0.51 4.89
CA THR A 27 3.68 0.69 4.20
C THR A 27 4.79 1.71 3.97
N THR A 28 5.72 1.87 4.90
CA THR A 28 6.82 2.87 4.83
C THR A 28 7.55 2.91 3.47
N PRO A 29 8.06 1.79 2.91
CA PRO A 29 8.77 1.76 1.63
C PRO A 29 7.85 1.94 0.41
N ILE A 30 6.53 1.96 0.59
CA ILE A 30 5.55 2.30 -0.45
C ILE A 30 5.19 3.78 -0.33
N LEU A 31 4.92 4.25 0.88
CA LEU A 31 4.46 5.61 1.18
C LEU A 31 5.45 6.68 0.76
N LEU A 32 6.73 6.52 1.14
CA LEU A 32 7.78 7.48 0.83
C LEU A 32 7.92 7.71 -0.69
N PRO A 33 8.20 6.68 -1.53
CA PRO A 33 8.24 6.88 -2.97
C PRO A 33 6.90 7.33 -3.56
N SER A 34 5.76 6.96 -2.95
CA SER A 34 4.43 7.42 -3.39
C SER A 34 4.25 8.93 -3.25
N LEU A 35 4.73 9.52 -2.15
CA LEU A 35 4.74 10.97 -1.98
C LEU A 35 5.69 11.62 -2.99
N GLY A 36 6.83 10.98 -3.29
CA GLY A 36 7.74 11.41 -4.35
C GLY A 36 7.10 11.38 -5.73
N ALA A 37 6.38 10.30 -6.05
CA ALA A 37 5.60 10.14 -7.27
C ALA A 37 4.56 11.26 -7.39
N LEU A 38 3.79 11.49 -6.32
CA LEU A 38 2.79 12.55 -6.25
C LEU A 38 3.39 13.93 -6.56
N ILE A 39 4.53 14.29 -5.97
CA ILE A 39 5.17 15.59 -6.22
C ILE A 39 5.57 15.72 -7.70
N SER A 40 6.21 14.68 -8.26
CA SER A 40 6.67 14.68 -9.64
C SER A 40 5.52 14.69 -10.67
N ASP A 41 4.45 13.93 -10.39
CA ASP A 41 3.22 13.89 -11.18
C ASP A 41 2.53 15.25 -11.21
N ARG A 42 2.45 15.92 -10.05
CA ARG A 42 1.85 17.27 -9.94
C ARG A 42 2.63 18.35 -10.68
N ALA A 43 3.89 18.12 -11.05
CA ALA A 43 4.67 19.00 -11.92
C ALA A 43 4.62 18.60 -13.42
N GLY A 44 3.84 17.56 -13.76
CA GLY A 44 3.73 17.03 -15.12
C GLY A 44 4.96 16.23 -15.58
N VAL A 45 5.79 15.73 -14.65
CA VAL A 45 7.01 14.97 -14.93
C VAL A 45 7.15 13.79 -13.96
N ILE A 46 6.23 12.83 -14.06
CA ILE A 46 6.22 11.67 -13.18
C ILE A 46 7.55 10.89 -13.24
N ASN A 47 8.15 10.67 -12.07
CA ASN A 47 9.40 9.92 -11.97
C ASN A 47 9.15 8.42 -12.15
N ILE A 48 9.29 7.90 -13.36
CA ILE A 48 9.08 6.45 -13.63
C ILE A 48 10.26 5.60 -13.10
N GLY A 49 11.39 6.22 -12.78
CA GLY A 49 12.62 5.58 -12.30
C GLY A 49 12.65 5.26 -10.80
N LEU A 50 11.49 5.23 -10.11
CA LEU A 50 11.44 5.04 -8.64
C LEU A 50 12.03 3.70 -8.19
N GLU A 51 11.76 2.62 -8.91
CA GLU A 51 12.24 1.27 -8.56
C GLU A 51 13.77 1.22 -8.54
N GLY A 52 14.43 1.70 -9.59
CA GLY A 52 15.89 1.77 -9.68
C GLY A 52 16.49 2.74 -8.68
N THR A 53 15.81 3.87 -8.43
CA THR A 53 16.23 4.86 -7.43
C THR A 53 16.23 4.25 -6.02
N MET A 54 15.17 3.51 -5.68
CA MET A 54 15.07 2.79 -4.41
C MET A 54 16.16 1.73 -4.28
N LEU A 55 16.39 0.90 -5.31
CA LEU A 55 17.45 -0.13 -5.30
C LEU A 55 18.84 0.46 -5.10
N ALA A 56 19.18 1.50 -5.88
CA ALA A 56 20.48 2.17 -5.76
C ALA A 56 20.69 2.77 -4.37
N SER A 57 19.64 3.39 -3.80
CA SER A 57 19.67 3.98 -2.46
C SER A 57 19.78 2.96 -1.35
N ALA A 58 19.03 1.85 -1.47
CA ALA A 58 19.06 0.74 -0.53
C ALA A 58 20.45 0.10 -0.46
N PHE A 59 21.05 -0.18 -1.63
CA PHE A 59 22.38 -0.76 -1.75
C PHE A 59 23.46 0.17 -1.21
N THR A 60 23.46 1.44 -1.67
CA THR A 60 24.42 2.44 -1.22
C THR A 60 24.35 2.65 0.28
N GLY A 61 23.14 2.67 0.85
CA GLY A 61 22.95 2.77 2.29
C GLY A 61 23.65 1.65 3.07
N VAL A 62 23.44 0.40 2.65
CA VAL A 62 24.07 -0.79 3.25
C VAL A 62 25.59 -0.74 3.14
N VAL A 63 26.11 -0.38 1.96
CA VAL A 63 27.55 -0.29 1.72
C VAL A 63 28.18 0.74 2.66
N PHE A 64 27.71 1.98 2.67
CA PHE A 64 28.32 3.04 3.48
C PHE A 64 28.12 2.84 4.99
N SER A 65 26.99 2.25 5.40
CA SER A 65 26.75 1.85 6.79
C SER A 65 27.74 0.78 7.27
N ALA A 66 28.01 -0.23 6.44
CA ALA A 66 29.00 -1.27 6.74
C ALA A 66 30.43 -0.71 6.76
N TYR A 67 30.80 0.12 5.78
CA TYR A 67 32.15 0.71 5.71
C TYR A 67 32.43 1.72 6.83
N ALA A 68 31.40 2.38 7.38
CA ALA A 68 31.57 3.30 8.51
C ALA A 68 32.24 2.61 9.72
N GLN A 69 31.93 1.33 9.97
CA GLN A 69 32.56 0.55 11.03
C GLN A 69 34.03 0.21 10.75
N ARG A 70 34.46 0.29 9.50
CA ARG A 70 35.87 0.12 9.10
C ARG A 70 36.65 1.42 9.13
N TRP A 71 35.99 2.55 8.86
CA TRP A 71 36.62 3.87 8.80
C TRP A 71 36.77 4.53 10.17
N TRP A 72 35.89 4.22 11.12
CA TRP A 72 35.92 4.75 12.49
C TRP A 72 36.06 3.66 13.54
N SER A 73 36.43 4.05 14.76
CA SER A 73 36.42 3.15 15.93
C SER A 73 35.01 2.56 16.14
N GLU A 74 34.94 1.32 16.61
CA GLU A 74 33.70 0.53 16.80
C GLU A 74 32.56 1.34 17.44
N SER A 75 32.82 1.98 18.59
CA SER A 75 31.83 2.82 19.29
C SER A 75 31.30 4.00 18.47
N THR A 76 32.13 4.60 17.62
CA THR A 76 31.76 5.76 16.79
C THR A 76 31.10 5.30 15.50
N GLY A 77 31.58 4.20 14.91
CA GLY A 77 31.04 3.59 13.70
C GLY A 77 29.61 3.11 13.90
N GLU A 78 29.29 2.52 15.06
CA GLU A 78 27.92 2.09 15.39
C GLU A 78 26.92 3.25 15.43
N ILE A 79 27.33 4.41 15.97
CA ILE A 79 26.45 5.57 16.09
C ILE A 79 26.31 6.29 14.75
N ILE A 80 27.42 6.53 14.03
CA ILE A 80 27.44 7.35 12.81
C ILE A 80 27.03 6.54 11.57
N GLY A 81 27.31 5.24 11.55
CA GLY A 81 27.14 4.38 10.38
C GLY A 81 25.72 4.36 9.79
N PRO A 82 24.64 4.19 10.59
CA PRO A 82 23.28 4.25 10.07
C PRO A 82 22.98 5.60 9.40
N TRP A 83 23.38 6.71 10.03
CA TRP A 83 23.14 8.05 9.49
C TRP A 83 23.97 8.35 8.24
N LEU A 84 25.20 7.83 8.16
CA LEU A 84 26.02 7.93 6.96
C LEU A 84 25.40 7.12 5.81
N GLY A 85 24.94 5.90 6.09
CA GLY A 85 24.17 5.11 5.14
C GLY A 85 22.93 5.84 4.65
N LEU A 86 22.17 6.48 5.55
CA LEU A 86 21.02 7.32 5.20
C LEU A 86 21.43 8.44 4.24
N LEU A 87 22.44 9.22 4.62
CA LEU A 87 22.89 10.37 3.86
C LEU A 87 23.33 9.96 2.44
N MET A 88 24.15 8.92 2.34
CA MET A 88 24.67 8.44 1.05
C MET A 88 23.57 7.80 0.19
N GLY A 89 22.62 7.09 0.81
CA GLY A 89 21.44 6.59 0.13
C GLY A 89 20.54 7.72 -0.40
N VAL A 90 20.37 8.82 0.35
CA VAL A 90 19.62 9.99 -0.13
C VAL A 90 20.35 10.69 -1.27
N ILE A 91 21.68 10.82 -1.19
CA ILE A 91 22.50 11.42 -2.24
C ILE A 91 22.38 10.60 -3.54
N ILE A 92 22.48 9.27 -3.49
CA ILE A 92 22.32 8.47 -4.71
C ILE A 92 20.89 8.54 -5.25
N GLY A 93 19.88 8.63 -4.38
CA GLY A 93 18.50 8.87 -4.79
C GLY A 93 18.34 10.20 -5.53
N LEU A 94 18.97 11.27 -5.02
CA LEU A 94 19.04 12.58 -5.66
C LEU A 94 19.76 12.51 -7.02
N LEU A 95 20.87 11.78 -7.11
CA LEU A 95 21.64 11.62 -8.35
C LEU A 95 20.86 10.85 -9.42
N MET A 96 20.15 9.79 -9.05
CA MET A 96 19.28 9.04 -9.96
C MET A 96 18.15 9.92 -10.50
N ALA A 97 17.51 10.72 -9.64
CA ALA A 97 16.50 11.68 -10.07
C ALA A 97 17.08 12.83 -10.92
N LEU A 98 18.28 13.30 -10.59
CA LEU A 98 18.99 14.30 -11.40
C LEU A 98 19.31 13.76 -12.80
N LEU A 99 19.69 12.49 -12.90
CA LEU A 99 19.96 11.82 -14.16
C LEU A 99 18.70 11.75 -15.01
N LEU A 100 17.55 11.37 -14.43
CA LEU A 100 16.26 11.43 -15.12
C LEU A 100 15.93 12.84 -15.59
N ALA A 101 16.08 13.82 -14.70
CA ALA A 101 15.78 15.22 -14.99
C ALA A 101 16.69 15.76 -16.11
N PHE A 102 17.97 15.40 -16.11
CA PHE A 102 18.92 15.79 -17.15
C PHE A 102 18.53 15.21 -18.52
N PHE A 103 18.29 13.90 -18.60
CA PHE A 103 17.90 13.25 -19.85
C PHE A 103 16.57 13.79 -20.38
N HIS A 104 15.56 13.90 -19.51
CA HIS A 104 14.24 14.34 -19.94
C HIS A 104 14.16 15.84 -20.20
N LEU A 105 14.62 16.69 -19.27
CA LEU A 105 14.41 18.14 -19.34
C LEU A 105 15.46 18.86 -20.17
N LYS A 106 16.71 18.37 -20.21
CA LYS A 106 17.79 19.01 -20.99
C LYS A 106 18.01 18.33 -22.34
N LEU A 107 18.07 17.00 -22.37
CA LEU A 107 18.29 16.25 -23.62
C LEU A 107 16.99 15.90 -24.35
N LYS A 108 15.83 16.26 -23.79
CA LYS A 108 14.49 16.03 -24.39
C LYS A 108 14.20 14.55 -24.69
N ALA A 109 14.81 13.64 -23.93
CA ALA A 109 14.51 12.22 -24.03
C ALA A 109 13.06 11.92 -23.58
N ASN A 110 12.48 10.86 -24.12
CA ASN A 110 11.17 10.38 -23.68
C ASN A 110 11.25 9.97 -22.20
N LEU A 111 10.38 10.56 -21.37
CA LEU A 111 10.36 10.37 -19.92
C LEU A 111 10.18 8.90 -19.51
N ILE A 112 9.31 8.18 -20.21
CA ILE A 112 8.99 6.78 -19.92
C ILE A 112 10.22 5.92 -20.22
N LEU A 113 10.82 6.08 -21.41
CA LEU A 113 11.99 5.31 -21.80
C LEU A 113 13.19 5.59 -20.89
N ALA A 114 13.42 6.87 -20.54
CA ALA A 114 14.49 7.25 -19.61
C ALA A 114 14.26 6.67 -18.20
N GLY A 115 13.02 6.68 -17.71
CA GLY A 115 12.66 6.06 -16.42
C GLY A 115 12.87 4.55 -16.41
N ILE A 116 12.46 3.85 -17.47
CA ILE A 116 12.70 2.39 -17.61
C ILE A 116 14.21 2.11 -17.64
N ALA A 117 14.98 2.88 -18.40
CA ALA A 117 16.44 2.73 -18.44
C ALA A 117 17.09 2.92 -17.07
N LEU A 118 16.61 3.88 -16.25
CA LEU A 118 17.09 4.06 -14.88
C LEU A 118 16.71 2.91 -13.95
N ASN A 119 15.53 2.30 -14.12
CA ASN A 119 15.15 1.12 -13.36
C ASN A 119 16.07 -0.06 -13.68
N VAL A 120 16.34 -0.29 -14.97
CA VAL A 120 17.29 -1.32 -15.42
C VAL A 120 18.70 -1.02 -14.89
N LEU A 121 19.14 0.24 -14.94
CA LEU A 121 20.42 0.66 -14.39
C LEU A 121 20.50 0.36 -12.89
N GLY A 122 19.48 0.72 -12.11
CA GLY A 122 19.45 0.47 -10.67
C GLY A 122 19.53 -1.02 -10.34
N SER A 123 18.75 -1.86 -11.02
CA SER A 123 18.78 -3.31 -10.82
C SER A 123 20.13 -3.92 -11.23
N ALA A 124 20.64 -3.61 -12.43
CA ALA A 124 21.88 -4.20 -12.95
C ALA A 124 23.14 -3.70 -12.23
N ALA A 125 23.25 -2.38 -12.02
CA ALA A 125 24.44 -1.77 -11.41
C ALA A 125 24.60 -2.20 -9.95
N THR A 126 23.51 -2.26 -9.17
CA THR A 126 23.59 -2.70 -7.77
C THR A 126 24.07 -4.15 -7.67
N VAL A 127 23.59 -5.05 -8.52
CA VAL A 127 24.05 -6.45 -8.54
C VAL A 127 25.52 -6.55 -8.99
N ALA A 128 25.93 -5.80 -10.01
CA ALA A 128 27.31 -5.82 -10.51
C ALA A 128 28.30 -5.32 -9.44
N ILE A 129 28.00 -4.19 -8.78
CA ILE A 129 28.86 -3.63 -7.73
C ILE A 129 28.81 -4.52 -6.48
N MET A 130 27.66 -5.07 -6.12
CA MET A 130 27.54 -6.02 -5.01
C MET A 130 28.45 -7.23 -5.21
N PHE A 131 28.47 -7.82 -6.41
CA PHE A 131 29.33 -8.96 -6.72
C PHE A 131 30.81 -8.61 -6.56
N GLU A 132 31.23 -7.43 -7.03
CA GLU A 132 32.61 -6.99 -6.86
C GLU A 132 32.99 -6.79 -5.38
N LEU A 133 32.07 -6.29 -4.56
CA LEU A 133 32.33 -6.03 -3.14
C LEU A 133 32.23 -7.27 -2.24
N THR A 134 31.40 -8.25 -2.60
CA THR A 134 31.03 -9.36 -1.71
C THR A 134 31.35 -10.74 -2.27
N GLY A 135 31.54 -10.87 -3.58
CA GLY A 135 31.59 -12.16 -4.26
C GLY A 135 30.22 -12.84 -4.45
N ASP A 136 29.13 -12.25 -3.94
CA ASP A 136 27.77 -12.79 -4.04
C ASP A 136 26.88 -11.88 -4.93
N ARG A 137 26.00 -12.51 -5.72
CA ARG A 137 25.01 -11.85 -6.60
C ARG A 137 23.60 -11.84 -6.02
N GLY A 138 23.36 -12.57 -4.93
CA GLY A 138 22.06 -12.71 -4.29
C GLY A 138 21.84 -11.67 -3.20
N ASN A 139 22.76 -11.57 -2.24
CA ASN A 139 22.64 -10.63 -1.13
C ASN A 139 24.01 -10.27 -0.52
N THR A 140 23.98 -9.36 0.45
CA THR A 140 25.17 -8.84 1.16
C THR A 140 25.31 -9.40 2.58
N LYS A 141 24.39 -10.28 3.01
CA LYS A 141 24.34 -10.79 4.39
C LYS A 141 25.55 -11.69 4.66
N GLY A 142 26.31 -11.36 5.69
CA GLY A 142 27.53 -12.09 6.08
C GLY A 142 28.81 -11.62 5.37
N ASN A 143 28.70 -10.76 4.36
CA ASN A 143 29.83 -10.12 3.68
C ASN A 143 29.95 -8.63 4.03
N LEU A 144 28.82 -7.97 4.25
CA LEU A 144 28.73 -6.59 4.73
C LEU A 144 27.88 -6.55 6.00
N ASP A 145 28.52 -6.22 7.11
CA ASP A 145 27.86 -6.05 8.41
C ASP A 145 27.19 -4.67 8.47
N SER A 146 26.13 -4.46 7.69
CA SER A 146 25.41 -3.18 7.71
C SER A 146 24.63 -2.99 9.01
N LEU A 147 24.63 -1.75 9.50
CA LEU A 147 23.89 -1.36 10.69
C LEU A 147 22.43 -1.03 10.34
N LYS A 148 21.59 -1.11 11.37
CA LYS A 148 20.15 -0.84 11.30
C LYS A 148 19.88 0.61 11.69
N MET A 149 18.83 1.20 11.10
CA MET A 149 18.31 2.46 11.59
C MET A 149 17.82 2.32 13.03
N PRO A 150 18.02 3.33 13.88
CA PRO A 150 17.49 3.32 15.24
C PRO A 150 15.96 3.09 15.26
N PHE A 151 15.51 2.42 16.31
CA PHE A 151 14.09 2.21 16.61
C PHE A 151 13.70 3.13 17.76
N ILE A 152 12.55 3.80 17.63
CA ILE A 152 12.03 4.67 18.67
C ILE A 152 11.16 3.82 19.61
N GLN A 153 11.56 3.77 20.88
CA GLN A 153 10.77 3.15 21.95
C GLN A 153 9.96 4.25 22.64
N LEU A 154 8.65 4.03 22.76
CA LEU A 154 7.76 4.97 23.42
C LEU A 154 7.85 4.81 24.95
N PRO A 155 7.62 5.86 25.74
CA PRO A 155 7.69 5.75 27.21
C PRO A 155 6.69 4.74 27.80
N ASP A 156 7.18 3.83 28.64
CA ASP A 156 6.41 2.71 29.23
C ASP A 156 5.16 3.12 30.02
N PHE A 157 5.09 4.37 30.51
CA PHE A 157 3.92 4.84 31.25
C PHE A 157 2.66 4.91 30.37
N LEU A 158 2.81 4.97 29.04
CA LEU A 158 1.71 4.99 28.08
C LEU A 158 1.00 3.63 27.95
N ASP A 159 1.69 2.51 28.23
CA ASP A 159 1.08 1.18 28.22
C ASP A 159 0.15 0.95 29.43
N LYS A 160 0.34 1.72 30.52
CA LYS A 160 -0.45 1.60 31.75
C LYS A 160 -1.86 2.17 31.64
N ILE A 161 -2.18 2.88 30.55
CA ILE A 161 -3.49 3.48 30.32
C ILE A 161 -4.32 2.52 29.45
N PRO A 162 -5.39 1.88 29.97
CA PRO A 162 -6.12 0.81 29.26
C PRO A 162 -6.67 1.22 27.88
N ILE A 163 -7.04 2.48 27.70
CA ILE A 163 -7.58 3.02 26.45
C ILE A 163 -6.47 3.24 25.40
N ILE A 164 -5.23 3.50 25.84
CA ILE A 164 -4.10 3.89 24.98
C ILE A 164 -3.15 2.71 24.73
N SER A 165 -3.15 1.68 25.58
CA SER A 165 -2.29 0.50 25.48
C SER A 165 -2.33 -0.17 24.10
N PHE A 166 -3.50 -0.26 23.45
CA PHE A 166 -3.60 -0.80 22.10
C PHE A 166 -2.84 0.06 21.05
N LEU A 167 -2.96 1.38 21.10
CA LEU A 167 -2.22 2.28 20.21
C LEU A 167 -0.72 2.27 20.55
N PHE A 168 -0.37 2.26 21.82
CA PHE A 168 1.01 2.15 22.28
C PHE A 168 1.69 0.94 21.64
N ARG A 169 1.08 -0.25 21.73
CA ARG A 169 1.61 -1.49 21.14
C ARG A 169 1.76 -1.48 19.61
N ILE A 170 1.06 -0.59 18.91
CA ILE A 170 1.15 -0.44 17.45
C ILE A 170 2.33 0.46 17.06
N PHE A 171 2.51 1.57 17.79
CA PHE A 171 3.49 2.61 17.48
C PHE A 171 4.82 2.44 18.22
N ASP A 172 4.86 1.60 19.25
CA ASP A 172 6.07 1.27 19.97
C ASP A 172 7.03 0.46 19.08
N ASN A 173 8.33 0.65 19.33
CA ASN A 173 9.42 -0.04 18.65
C ASN A 173 9.33 0.03 17.11
N GLN A 174 8.98 1.22 16.59
CA GLN A 174 8.96 1.50 15.16
C GLN A 174 10.29 2.12 14.71
N SER A 175 10.74 1.77 13.50
CA SER A 175 11.95 2.37 12.91
C SER A 175 11.77 3.88 12.75
N VAL A 176 12.83 4.66 12.94
CA VAL A 176 12.84 6.11 12.66
C VAL A 176 12.33 6.42 11.25
N MET A 177 12.57 5.53 10.27
CA MET A 177 12.08 5.71 8.89
C MET A 177 10.56 5.72 8.79
N THR A 178 9.86 4.90 9.59
CA THR A 178 8.40 4.88 9.63
C THR A 178 7.84 6.20 10.14
N TRP A 179 8.47 6.78 11.17
CA TRP A 179 8.13 8.12 11.66
C TRP A 179 8.40 9.21 10.62
N ILE A 180 9.54 9.15 9.93
CA ILE A 180 9.86 10.06 8.82
C ILE A 180 8.78 9.97 7.74
N ALA A 181 8.28 8.78 7.41
CA ALA A 181 7.24 8.61 6.40
C ALA A 181 5.93 9.30 6.79
N PHE A 182 5.47 9.17 8.04
CA PHE A 182 4.28 9.87 8.51
C PHE A 182 4.47 11.39 8.57
N ILE A 183 5.63 11.85 9.04
CA ILE A 183 5.98 13.28 9.04
C ILE A 183 6.03 13.80 7.60
N ALA A 184 6.57 13.03 6.66
CA ALA A 184 6.65 13.39 5.25
C ALA A 184 5.25 13.63 4.65
N VAL A 185 4.22 12.90 5.07
CA VAL A 185 2.83 13.18 4.63
C VAL A 185 2.42 14.60 5.01
N ALA A 186 2.66 15.01 6.25
CA ALA A 186 2.33 16.34 6.75
C ALA A 186 3.17 17.42 6.07
N VAL A 187 4.47 17.17 5.90
CA VAL A 187 5.41 18.10 5.23
C VAL A 187 5.03 18.30 3.77
N VAL A 188 4.75 17.22 3.03
CA VAL A 188 4.35 17.30 1.61
C VAL A 188 2.98 17.95 1.48
N TRP A 189 2.04 17.66 2.38
CA TRP A 189 0.75 18.36 2.45
C TRP A 189 0.92 19.87 2.66
N TYR A 190 1.72 20.26 3.65
CA TYR A 190 1.99 21.66 3.93
C TYR A 190 2.68 22.34 2.74
N MET A 191 3.71 21.72 2.18
CA MET A 191 4.40 22.22 1.00
C MET A 191 3.44 22.41 -0.18
N MET A 192 2.61 21.42 -0.51
CA MET A 192 1.72 21.46 -1.68
C MET A 192 0.62 22.51 -1.56
N TYR A 193 0.06 22.71 -0.36
CA TYR A 193 -1.14 23.54 -0.18
C TYR A 193 -0.88 24.89 0.50
N ARG A 194 0.23 25.04 1.23
CA ARG A 194 0.51 26.24 2.04
C ARG A 194 1.74 27.01 1.58
N THR A 195 2.49 26.55 0.57
CA THR A 195 3.69 27.24 0.09
C THR A 195 3.63 27.63 -1.39
N PRO A 196 4.39 28.66 -1.83
CA PRO A 196 4.49 29.02 -3.25
C PRO A 196 5.03 27.89 -4.13
N VAL A 197 5.95 27.07 -3.61
CA VAL A 197 6.50 25.91 -4.33
C VAL A 197 5.37 24.96 -4.75
N GLY A 198 4.44 24.67 -3.85
CA GLY A 198 3.27 23.83 -4.12
C GLY A 198 2.28 24.44 -5.11
N MET A 199 2.12 25.77 -5.10
CA MET A 199 1.30 26.47 -6.10
C MET A 199 1.94 26.41 -7.49
N HIS A 200 3.24 26.69 -7.59
CA HIS A 200 3.98 26.60 -8.84
C HIS A 200 4.01 25.18 -9.40
N LEU A 201 4.19 24.17 -8.54
CA LEU A 201 4.13 22.77 -8.90
C LEU A 201 2.82 22.46 -9.65
N ARG A 202 1.69 22.75 -9.00
CA ARG A 202 0.34 22.49 -9.56
C ARG A 202 0.07 23.30 -10.83
N ALA A 203 0.43 24.58 -10.86
CA ALA A 203 0.26 25.43 -12.03
C ALA A 203 1.04 24.88 -13.24
N VAL A 204 2.29 24.46 -13.02
CA VAL A 204 3.14 23.87 -14.06
C VAL A 204 2.61 22.52 -14.55
N GLY A 205 2.04 21.71 -13.66
CA GLY A 205 1.41 20.45 -14.03
C GLY A 205 0.11 20.62 -14.81
N GLU A 206 -0.69 21.65 -14.50
CA GLU A 206 -1.95 21.94 -15.19
C GLU A 206 -1.74 22.57 -16.56
N ASN A 207 -0.94 23.63 -16.64
CA ASN A 207 -0.61 24.28 -17.91
C ASN A 207 0.77 24.95 -17.82
N PRO A 208 1.83 24.32 -18.36
CA PRO A 208 3.18 24.86 -18.29
C PRO A 208 3.34 26.19 -19.06
N ASP A 209 2.61 26.37 -20.17
CA ASP A 209 2.71 27.58 -21.00
C ASP A 209 2.05 28.78 -20.29
N ALA A 210 0.90 28.57 -19.64
CA ALA A 210 0.26 29.59 -18.81
C ALA A 210 1.08 29.91 -17.56
N ALA A 211 1.74 28.93 -16.96
CA ALA A 211 2.65 29.17 -15.84
C ALA A 211 3.87 30.02 -16.29
N ALA A 212 4.41 29.76 -17.48
CA ALA A 212 5.53 30.51 -18.04
C ALA A 212 5.16 31.96 -18.37
N SER A 213 3.94 32.23 -18.86
CA SER A 213 3.50 33.59 -19.22
C SER A 213 3.41 34.54 -18.02
N VAL A 214 3.20 34.02 -16.81
CA VAL A 214 3.23 34.78 -15.55
C VAL A 214 4.59 34.74 -14.84
N GLY A 215 5.64 34.27 -15.53
CA GLY A 215 7.03 34.31 -15.05
C GLY A 215 7.52 33.09 -14.25
N ILE A 216 6.73 32.01 -14.16
CA ILE A 216 7.17 30.78 -13.47
C ILE A 216 8.17 30.04 -14.35
N ARG A 217 9.34 29.74 -13.79
CA ARG A 217 10.40 28.96 -14.48
C ARG A 217 10.07 27.47 -14.45
N VAL A 218 9.23 27.03 -15.39
CA VAL A 218 8.72 25.64 -15.57
C VAL A 218 9.82 24.59 -15.37
N THR A 219 10.95 24.74 -16.09
CA THR A 219 12.05 23.77 -16.02
C THR A 219 12.60 23.62 -14.61
N ARG A 220 12.77 24.72 -13.86
CA ARG A 220 13.29 24.67 -12.47
C ARG A 220 12.32 23.96 -11.53
N VAL A 221 11.02 24.21 -11.69
CA VAL A 221 9.97 23.53 -10.91
C VAL A 221 10.00 22.03 -11.17
N ARG A 222 10.13 21.62 -12.44
CA ARG A 222 10.23 20.20 -12.84
C ARG A 222 11.50 19.53 -12.32
N TYR A 223 12.65 20.20 -12.35
CA TYR A 223 13.88 19.70 -11.72
C TYR A 223 13.66 19.49 -10.22
N LEU A 224 13.15 20.49 -9.51
CA LEU A 224 12.91 20.38 -8.07
C LEU A 224 11.93 19.23 -7.74
N ALA A 225 10.87 19.08 -8.52
CA ALA A 225 9.89 18.01 -8.35
C ALA A 225 10.52 16.61 -8.48
N LEU A 226 11.36 16.40 -9.51
CA LEU A 226 12.08 15.14 -9.70
C LEU A 226 13.10 14.90 -8.58
N LEU A 227 13.85 15.91 -8.16
CA LEU A 227 14.82 15.78 -7.07
C LEU A 227 14.16 15.42 -5.73
N MET A 228 13.04 16.08 -5.38
CA MET A 228 12.25 15.72 -4.19
C MET A 228 11.71 14.29 -4.29
N SER A 229 11.29 13.87 -5.48
CA SER A 229 10.88 12.50 -5.76
C SER A 229 12.02 11.50 -5.51
N GLY A 230 13.24 11.81 -5.98
CA GLY A 230 14.44 11.00 -5.76
C GLY A 230 14.81 10.86 -4.29
N VAL A 231 14.73 11.94 -3.51
CA VAL A 231 14.98 11.92 -2.06
C VAL A 231 13.99 11.01 -1.35
N LEU A 232 12.69 11.18 -1.61
CA LEU A 232 11.64 10.38 -0.97
C LEU A 232 11.72 8.90 -1.39
N ALA A 233 12.00 8.63 -2.67
CA ALA A 233 12.26 7.27 -3.14
C ALA A 233 13.50 6.65 -2.48
N GLY A 234 14.58 7.42 -2.35
CA GLY A 234 15.80 6.98 -1.69
C GLY A 234 15.57 6.60 -0.23
N LEU A 235 14.80 7.41 0.51
CA LEU A 235 14.39 7.08 1.88
C LEU A 235 13.56 5.78 1.94
N GLY A 236 12.67 5.54 0.96
CA GLY A 236 11.94 4.28 0.85
C GLY A 236 12.86 3.07 0.62
N GLY A 237 13.88 3.21 -0.21
CA GLY A 237 14.90 2.18 -0.42
C GLY A 237 15.75 1.91 0.83
N ILE A 238 16.20 2.97 1.50
CA ILE A 238 16.95 2.88 2.77
C ILE A 238 16.15 2.14 3.84
N HIS A 239 14.85 2.42 3.94
CA HIS A 239 13.99 1.70 4.89
C HIS A 239 14.01 0.19 4.63
N MET A 240 13.99 -0.25 3.37
CA MET A 240 14.02 -1.69 3.06
C MET A 240 15.31 -2.36 3.55
N SER A 241 16.46 -1.72 3.34
CA SER A 241 17.77 -2.34 3.58
C SER A 241 18.38 -2.10 4.96
N MET A 242 17.96 -1.03 5.65
CA MET A 242 18.45 -0.66 6.98
C MET A 242 17.34 -0.44 8.02
N GLY A 243 16.10 -0.15 7.62
CA GLY A 243 14.95 0.02 8.53
C GLY A 243 14.15 -1.26 8.78
N TYR A 244 14.10 -2.14 7.78
CA TYR A 244 13.38 -3.41 7.79
C TYR A 244 14.34 -4.59 7.88
N LEU A 245 15.34 -4.61 7.00
CA LEU A 245 16.46 -5.56 7.03
C LEU A 245 17.74 -4.81 7.44
N THR A 246 18.86 -5.54 7.43
CA THR A 246 20.21 -5.03 7.67
C THR A 246 21.17 -5.47 6.56
N PHE A 247 20.62 -5.75 5.38
CA PHE A 247 21.38 -6.21 4.23
C PHE A 247 20.63 -5.82 2.95
N PHE A 248 21.40 -5.71 1.88
CA PHE A 248 20.88 -5.64 0.54
C PHE A 248 20.70 -7.02 -0.07
N GLN A 249 19.56 -7.24 -0.72
CA GLN A 249 19.31 -8.39 -1.60
C GLN A 249 18.88 -7.89 -2.97
N ARG A 250 19.23 -8.66 -4.00
CA ARG A 250 18.87 -8.37 -5.38
C ARG A 250 17.35 -8.16 -5.50
N ASP A 251 16.99 -7.10 -6.21
CA ASP A 251 15.59 -6.75 -6.55
C ASP A 251 14.67 -6.67 -5.31
N MET A 252 15.21 -6.30 -4.13
CA MET A 252 14.46 -6.23 -2.86
C MET A 252 13.21 -5.34 -2.90
N THR A 253 13.19 -4.35 -3.78
CA THR A 253 12.07 -3.41 -3.93
C THR A 253 10.82 -4.16 -4.35
N SER A 254 10.97 -5.24 -5.14
CA SER A 254 9.91 -6.17 -5.52
C SER A 254 8.66 -5.42 -5.99
N GLY A 255 8.83 -4.50 -6.94
CA GLY A 255 7.75 -3.78 -7.59
C GLY A 255 7.09 -2.67 -6.77
N ARG A 256 7.52 -2.42 -5.52
CA ARG A 256 6.97 -1.36 -4.67
C ARG A 256 7.13 0.04 -5.27
N GLY A 257 8.19 0.28 -6.05
CA GLY A 257 8.37 1.53 -6.79
C GLY A 257 7.32 1.73 -7.89
N PHE A 258 6.86 0.65 -8.53
CA PHE A 258 5.75 0.71 -9.50
C PHE A 258 4.39 0.89 -8.80
N ILE A 259 4.17 0.22 -7.66
CA ILE A 259 2.98 0.45 -6.83
C ILE A 259 2.91 1.92 -6.41
N ALA A 260 4.05 2.51 -6.04
CA ALA A 260 4.15 3.91 -5.67
C ALA A 260 3.81 4.90 -6.79
N LEU A 261 3.86 4.50 -8.07
CA LEU A 261 3.35 5.31 -9.18
C LEU A 261 1.82 5.30 -9.25
N ALA A 262 1.19 4.20 -8.85
CA ALA A 262 -0.27 4.04 -8.90
C ALA A 262 -0.97 4.71 -7.70
N THR A 263 -0.35 4.70 -6.53
CA THR A 263 -0.94 5.21 -5.28
C THR A 263 -1.41 6.67 -5.32
N PRO A 264 -0.77 7.64 -6.02
CA PRO A 264 -1.30 9.00 -6.05
C PRO A 264 -2.61 9.08 -6.82
N TYR A 265 -2.78 8.31 -7.89
CA TYR A 265 -4.02 8.26 -8.65
C TYR A 265 -5.15 7.66 -7.80
N LEU A 266 -4.88 6.53 -7.13
CA LEU A 266 -5.82 5.91 -6.19
C LEU A 266 -6.15 6.81 -5.00
N GLY A 267 -5.18 7.61 -4.56
CA GLY A 267 -5.32 8.59 -3.50
C GLY A 267 -5.99 9.91 -3.90
N GLY A 268 -6.48 10.05 -5.12
CA GLY A 268 -7.10 11.30 -5.61
C GLY A 268 -6.11 12.47 -5.72
N GLY A 269 -4.82 12.16 -5.88
CA GLY A 269 -3.73 13.10 -6.12
C GLY A 269 -3.44 14.06 -4.96
N ASN A 270 -3.79 13.72 -3.72
CA ASN A 270 -3.44 14.53 -2.55
C ASN A 270 -2.62 13.70 -1.55
N PRO A 271 -1.73 14.30 -0.75
CA PRO A 271 -0.79 13.56 0.09
C PRO A 271 -1.46 12.62 1.10
N VAL A 272 -2.59 13.04 1.67
CA VAL A 272 -3.33 12.23 2.64
C VAL A 272 -3.97 11.02 1.96
N GLY A 273 -4.62 11.21 0.81
CA GLY A 273 -5.19 10.12 0.03
C GLY A 273 -4.12 9.18 -0.52
N THR A 274 -2.97 9.69 -0.96
CA THR A 274 -1.80 8.89 -1.34
C THR A 274 -1.30 8.05 -0.15
N ALA A 275 -1.32 8.62 1.06
CA ALA A 275 -0.95 7.90 2.27
C ALA A 275 -1.93 6.78 2.60
N LEU A 276 -3.23 7.04 2.51
CA LEU A 276 -4.27 6.02 2.71
C LEU A 276 -4.18 4.91 1.66
N ALA A 277 -3.95 5.24 0.39
CA ALA A 277 -3.73 4.25 -0.66
C ALA A 277 -2.49 3.39 -0.39
N SER A 278 -1.38 4.02 0.03
CA SER A 278 -0.15 3.31 0.41
C SER A 278 -0.35 2.40 1.63
N LEU A 279 -1.19 2.81 2.59
CA LEU A 279 -1.56 2.00 3.75
C LEU A 279 -2.35 0.77 3.33
N ILE A 280 -3.27 0.91 2.38
CA ILE A 280 -4.00 -0.23 1.80
C ILE A 280 -3.02 -1.21 1.15
N PHE A 281 -2.05 -0.74 0.35
CA PHE A 281 -1.05 -1.64 -0.23
C PHE A 281 -0.14 -2.29 0.81
N GLY A 282 0.28 -1.56 1.83
CA GLY A 282 1.05 -2.14 2.93
C GLY A 282 0.25 -3.15 3.76
N PHE A 283 -1.08 -3.00 3.84
CA PHE A 283 -1.97 -4.02 4.40
C PHE A 283 -1.93 -5.31 3.59
N PHE A 284 -2.08 -5.23 2.27
CA PHE A 284 -1.96 -6.41 1.39
C PHE A 284 -0.57 -7.05 1.43
N ASP A 285 0.49 -6.23 1.53
CA ASP A 285 1.87 -6.71 1.60
C ASP A 285 2.20 -7.31 2.98
N ALA A 286 1.61 -6.81 4.08
CA ALA A 286 1.69 -7.43 5.39
C ALA A 286 0.95 -8.78 5.44
N ILE A 287 -0.23 -8.86 4.80
CA ILE A 287 -0.95 -10.14 4.60
C ILE A 287 -0.06 -11.10 3.81
N SER A 288 0.49 -10.67 2.67
CA SER A 288 1.42 -11.46 1.86
C SER A 288 2.58 -11.98 2.69
N THR A 289 3.23 -11.13 3.48
CA THR A 289 4.34 -11.53 4.36
C THR A 289 3.90 -12.56 5.39
N ARG A 290 2.71 -12.41 5.98
CA ARG A 290 2.18 -13.35 6.97
C ARG A 290 1.83 -14.70 6.34
N ILE A 291 1.19 -14.70 5.17
CA ILE A 291 0.91 -15.92 4.40
C ILE A 291 2.23 -16.57 3.96
N GLY A 292 3.23 -15.80 3.56
CA GLY A 292 4.54 -16.30 3.15
C GLY A 292 5.38 -16.88 4.28
N SER A 293 4.95 -16.76 5.54
CA SER A 293 5.54 -17.51 6.67
C SER A 293 5.02 -18.94 6.77
N LEU A 294 3.99 -19.27 5.99
CA LEU A 294 3.57 -20.65 5.76
C LEU A 294 4.57 -21.27 4.78
N GLU A 295 4.82 -22.57 4.88
CA GLU A 295 5.73 -23.34 4.01
C GLU A 295 5.13 -23.57 2.61
N ILE A 296 4.57 -22.52 2.02
CA ILE A 296 3.99 -22.51 0.68
C ILE A 296 4.96 -21.84 -0.32
N PRO A 297 4.82 -22.12 -1.64
CA PRO A 297 5.59 -21.44 -2.67
C PRO A 297 5.50 -19.91 -2.53
N SER A 298 6.66 -19.28 -2.29
CA SER A 298 6.77 -17.84 -2.02
C SER A 298 6.16 -16.95 -3.11
N GLN A 299 6.01 -17.47 -4.33
CA GLN A 299 5.38 -16.77 -5.46
C GLN A 299 3.91 -16.43 -5.19
N LEU A 300 3.18 -17.30 -4.48
CA LEU A 300 1.73 -17.13 -4.28
C LEU A 300 1.39 -15.97 -3.33
N PRO A 301 1.98 -15.86 -2.12
CA PRO A 301 1.83 -14.66 -1.31
C PRO A 301 2.27 -13.40 -2.06
N GLN A 302 3.40 -13.46 -2.77
CA GLN A 302 3.93 -12.31 -3.49
C GLN A 302 3.00 -11.79 -4.58
N MET A 303 2.06 -12.59 -5.11
CA MET A 303 1.05 -12.11 -6.06
C MET A 303 -0.01 -11.21 -5.42
N VAL A 304 -0.26 -11.33 -4.11
CA VAL A 304 -1.36 -10.63 -3.41
C VAL A 304 -1.33 -9.11 -3.63
N PRO A 305 -0.19 -8.40 -3.42
CA PRO A 305 -0.15 -6.95 -3.61
C PRO A 305 -0.36 -6.54 -5.07
N TYR A 306 0.14 -7.32 -6.04
CA TYR A 306 -0.02 -7.01 -7.47
C TYR A 306 -1.46 -7.22 -7.94
N VAL A 307 -2.11 -8.30 -7.53
CA VAL A 307 -3.53 -8.53 -7.84
C VAL A 307 -4.38 -7.44 -7.20
N ALA A 308 -4.11 -7.07 -5.95
CA ALA A 308 -4.77 -5.92 -5.31
C ALA A 308 -4.54 -4.62 -6.09
N THR A 309 -3.34 -4.41 -6.65
CA THR A 309 -3.03 -3.23 -7.49
C THR A 309 -3.85 -3.21 -8.77
N VAL A 310 -3.89 -4.32 -9.52
CA VAL A 310 -4.69 -4.42 -10.75
C VAL A 310 -6.17 -4.17 -10.45
N MET A 311 -6.70 -4.80 -9.40
CA MET A 311 -8.07 -4.60 -8.96
C MET A 311 -8.33 -3.14 -8.58
N ALA A 312 -7.47 -2.52 -7.77
CA ALA A 312 -7.60 -1.13 -7.37
C ALA A 312 -7.59 -0.17 -8.57
N LEU A 313 -6.76 -0.43 -9.59
CA LEU A 313 -6.71 0.37 -10.82
C LEU A 313 -7.96 0.19 -11.68
N VAL A 314 -8.45 -1.04 -11.86
CA VAL A 314 -9.73 -1.31 -12.54
C VAL A 314 -10.85 -0.57 -11.82
N ILE A 315 -10.85 -0.64 -10.50
CA ILE A 315 -11.81 0.05 -9.64
C ILE A 315 -11.75 1.57 -9.85
N TYR A 316 -10.56 2.15 -9.80
CA TYR A 316 -10.38 3.57 -10.04
C TYR A 316 -10.81 3.99 -11.45
N ALA A 317 -10.48 3.20 -12.47
CA ALA A 317 -10.91 3.44 -13.85
C ALA A 317 -12.45 3.47 -13.95
N LEU A 318 -13.14 2.50 -13.37
CA LEU A 318 -14.61 2.49 -13.33
C LEU A 318 -15.16 3.71 -12.57
N GLN A 319 -14.58 4.08 -11.42
CA GLN A 319 -15.01 5.25 -10.64
C GLN A 319 -14.80 6.58 -11.37
N SER A 320 -13.70 6.72 -12.08
CA SER A 320 -13.40 7.92 -12.87
C SER A 320 -14.40 8.10 -14.02
N GLN A 321 -14.75 7.01 -14.72
CA GLN A 321 -15.79 7.00 -15.74
C GLN A 321 -17.15 7.37 -15.16
N LEU A 322 -17.49 6.83 -13.99
CA LEU A 322 -18.73 7.18 -13.28
C LEU A 322 -18.77 8.64 -12.88
N THR A 323 -17.68 9.18 -12.37
CA THR A 323 -17.61 10.60 -11.99
C THR A 323 -17.80 11.51 -13.20
N ALA A 324 -17.22 11.14 -14.35
CA ALA A 324 -17.45 11.85 -15.61
C ALA A 324 -18.93 11.78 -16.03
N ARG A 325 -19.56 10.60 -15.94
CA ARG A 325 -20.98 10.41 -16.23
C ARG A 325 -21.89 11.21 -15.29
N VAL A 326 -21.56 11.30 -14.00
CA VAL A 326 -22.32 12.12 -13.04
C VAL A 326 -22.22 13.61 -13.39
N ARG A 327 -21.07 14.08 -13.88
CA ARG A 327 -20.93 15.47 -14.34
C ARG A 327 -21.78 15.77 -15.57
N THR A 328 -21.84 14.85 -16.54
CA THR A 328 -22.69 15.02 -17.72
C THR A 328 -24.18 14.97 -17.35
N LEU A 329 -24.58 14.06 -16.45
CA LEU A 329 -25.95 14.00 -15.92
C LEU A 329 -26.31 15.26 -15.14
N ARG A 330 -25.39 15.80 -14.34
CA ARG A 330 -25.60 17.09 -13.66
C ARG A 330 -25.83 18.24 -14.64
N ALA A 331 -25.11 18.26 -15.74
CA ALA A 331 -25.30 19.25 -16.79
C ALA A 331 -26.65 19.05 -17.53
N ALA A 332 -27.11 17.81 -17.68
CA ALA A 332 -28.37 17.48 -18.33
C ALA A 332 -29.62 17.68 -17.44
N GLU A 333 -29.57 17.27 -16.17
CA GLU A 333 -30.71 17.34 -15.23
C GLU A 333 -30.89 18.76 -14.64
N GLY A 334 -29.87 19.61 -14.67
CA GLY A 334 -29.95 21.00 -14.17
C GLY A 334 -30.41 21.07 -12.71
N GLU A 335 -31.52 21.77 -12.46
CA GLU A 335 -32.15 21.90 -11.13
C GLU A 335 -32.69 20.57 -10.58
N GLY A 336 -32.95 19.60 -11.46
CA GLY A 336 -33.36 18.25 -11.10
C GLY A 336 -32.20 17.37 -10.63
N PHE A 337 -30.96 17.86 -10.49
CA PHE A 337 -29.83 17.01 -10.09
C PHE A 337 -29.71 16.85 -8.56
N ASP A 338 -29.85 15.62 -8.06
CA ASP A 338 -29.64 15.32 -6.65
C ASP A 338 -28.19 14.91 -6.36
N ALA A 339 -27.40 15.90 -5.93
CA ALA A 339 -26.00 15.67 -5.59
C ALA A 339 -25.78 14.70 -4.41
N ARG A 340 -26.74 14.57 -3.48
CA ARG A 340 -26.61 13.67 -2.33
C ARG A 340 -26.82 12.22 -2.76
N PHE A 341 -27.80 11.99 -3.64
CA PHE A 341 -28.05 10.68 -4.24
C PHE A 341 -26.82 10.12 -4.96
N TRP A 342 -26.24 10.91 -5.87
CA TRP A 342 -25.08 10.48 -6.65
C TRP A 342 -23.82 10.30 -5.79
N LYS A 343 -23.62 11.13 -4.75
CA LYS A 343 -22.53 10.92 -3.79
C LYS A 343 -22.69 9.64 -2.98
N ALA A 344 -23.91 9.31 -2.56
CA ALA A 344 -24.19 8.06 -1.85
C ALA A 344 -23.90 6.85 -2.72
N ILE A 345 -24.35 6.87 -3.98
CA ILE A 345 -24.05 5.86 -4.98
C ILE A 345 -22.54 5.70 -5.19
N GLN A 346 -21.80 6.80 -5.32
CA GLN A 346 -20.35 6.75 -5.49
C GLN A 346 -19.64 6.11 -4.28
N ARG A 347 -20.02 6.49 -3.05
CA ARG A 347 -19.46 5.92 -1.81
C ARG A 347 -19.77 4.44 -1.67
N LEU A 348 -21.00 4.01 -1.99
CA LEU A 348 -21.38 2.61 -1.96
C LEU A 348 -20.72 1.79 -3.06
N SER A 349 -20.49 2.37 -4.24
CA SER A 349 -19.71 1.72 -5.30
C SER A 349 -18.30 1.40 -4.80
N VAL A 350 -17.62 2.38 -4.16
CA VAL A 350 -16.30 2.17 -3.53
C VAL A 350 -16.34 1.01 -2.53
N LEU A 351 -17.42 0.89 -1.75
CA LEU A 351 -17.58 -0.21 -0.81
C LEU A 351 -17.65 -1.59 -1.50
N HIS A 352 -18.50 -1.76 -2.52
CA HIS A 352 -18.63 -3.06 -3.23
C HIS A 352 -17.32 -3.45 -3.92
N MET A 353 -16.59 -2.45 -4.41
CA MET A 353 -15.28 -2.61 -5.01
C MET A 353 -14.23 -3.08 -4.01
N PHE A 354 -14.21 -2.48 -2.82
CA PHE A 354 -13.34 -2.91 -1.73
C PHE A 354 -13.67 -4.34 -1.28
N LEU A 355 -14.96 -4.69 -1.20
CA LEU A 355 -15.42 -6.04 -0.82
C LEU A 355 -15.02 -7.10 -1.85
N ALA A 356 -15.15 -6.80 -3.15
CA ALA A 356 -14.68 -7.70 -4.20
C ALA A 356 -13.15 -7.87 -4.16
N MET A 357 -12.40 -6.81 -3.86
CA MET A 357 -10.95 -6.88 -3.72
C MET A 357 -10.53 -7.77 -2.53
N LEU A 358 -11.22 -7.66 -1.39
CA LEU A 358 -11.04 -8.58 -0.25
C LEU A 358 -11.34 -10.04 -0.63
N ALA A 359 -12.38 -10.27 -1.44
CA ALA A 359 -12.74 -11.61 -1.89
C ALA A 359 -11.68 -12.25 -2.80
N VAL A 360 -11.03 -11.47 -3.66
CA VAL A 360 -9.93 -11.98 -4.49
C VAL A 360 -8.77 -12.50 -3.63
N ILE A 361 -8.50 -11.90 -2.47
CA ILE A 361 -7.50 -12.44 -1.52
C ILE A 361 -7.87 -13.84 -1.08
N GLY A 362 -9.15 -14.08 -0.76
CA GLY A 362 -9.62 -15.40 -0.35
C GLY A 362 -9.36 -16.45 -1.43
N ILE A 363 -9.53 -16.10 -2.72
CA ILE A 363 -9.16 -16.99 -3.84
C ILE A 363 -7.65 -17.27 -3.84
N ILE A 364 -6.81 -16.25 -3.65
CA ILE A 364 -5.35 -16.44 -3.63
C ILE A 364 -4.93 -17.33 -2.45
N VAL A 365 -5.51 -17.12 -1.27
CA VAL A 365 -5.30 -17.96 -0.08
C VAL A 365 -5.71 -19.39 -0.36
N ALA A 366 -6.86 -19.61 -1.00
CA ALA A 366 -7.33 -20.94 -1.36
C ALA A 366 -6.41 -21.63 -2.39
N ILE A 367 -5.99 -20.93 -3.45
CA ILE A 367 -5.03 -21.46 -4.43
C ILE A 367 -3.69 -21.80 -3.76
N SER A 368 -3.27 -20.98 -2.81
CA SER A 368 -2.09 -21.22 -1.98
C SER A 368 -2.19 -22.49 -1.16
N MET A 369 -3.37 -22.74 -0.58
CA MET A 369 -3.67 -23.98 0.14
C MET A 369 -3.65 -25.22 -0.76
N PHE A 370 -4.16 -25.12 -1.99
CA PHE A 370 -4.09 -26.22 -2.96
C PHE A 370 -2.68 -26.53 -3.45
N SER A 371 -1.86 -25.49 -3.63
CA SER A 371 -0.55 -25.62 -4.25
C SER A 371 0.52 -26.17 -3.29
N ALA A 372 0.26 -26.12 -1.98
CA ALA A 372 1.15 -26.67 -0.96
C ALA A 372 0.35 -27.26 0.20
N PRO A 373 -0.18 -28.49 0.03
CA PRO A 373 -0.99 -29.16 1.04
C PRO A 373 -0.22 -29.39 2.34
N ASP A 374 1.06 -29.74 2.21
CA ASP A 374 1.96 -30.03 3.33
C ASP A 374 2.57 -28.76 3.95
N GLY A 375 2.46 -27.63 3.24
CA GLY A 375 3.11 -26.37 3.59
C GLY A 375 2.49 -25.61 4.76
N PHE A 376 1.40 -26.11 5.33
CA PHE A 376 0.66 -25.40 6.38
C PHE A 376 1.08 -25.79 7.81
N ARG A 377 1.78 -26.92 8.00
CA ARG A 377 2.29 -27.39 9.31
C ARG A 377 3.40 -28.45 9.12
N GLY A 378 4.66 -28.01 9.09
CA GLY A 378 5.82 -28.85 8.74
C GLY A 378 5.85 -30.29 9.29
N ALA A 379 6.40 -31.19 8.47
CA ALA A 379 6.78 -32.62 8.63
C ALA A 379 5.88 -33.62 9.39
N ASN A 380 5.22 -33.26 10.50
CA ASN A 380 4.68 -34.25 11.47
C ASN A 380 3.18 -34.12 11.80
N GLU A 381 2.44 -33.15 11.24
CA GLU A 381 0.98 -32.98 11.45
C GLU A 381 0.26 -32.65 10.14
N ALA A 382 0.36 -33.55 9.15
CA ALA A 382 -0.43 -33.43 7.94
C ALA A 382 -1.92 -33.58 8.27
N LEU A 383 -2.70 -32.51 8.07
CA LEU A 383 -4.12 -32.66 7.77
C LEU A 383 -4.25 -33.61 6.58
N SER A 384 -5.29 -34.44 6.57
CA SER A 384 -5.52 -35.27 5.38
C SER A 384 -5.65 -34.34 4.16
N VAL A 385 -5.14 -34.76 3.00
CA VAL A 385 -5.29 -33.97 1.76
C VAL A 385 -6.76 -33.58 1.55
N SER A 386 -7.70 -34.42 1.99
CA SER A 386 -9.13 -34.13 2.04
C SER A 386 -9.49 -32.88 2.86
N ASP A 387 -8.93 -32.67 4.04
CA ASP A 387 -9.29 -31.51 4.89
C ASP A 387 -8.75 -30.19 4.35
N VAL A 388 -7.55 -30.21 3.75
CA VAL A 388 -6.96 -29.03 3.09
C VAL A 388 -7.76 -28.68 1.85
N VAL A 389 -8.09 -29.68 1.03
CA VAL A 389 -8.97 -29.53 -0.14
C VAL A 389 -10.33 -29.01 0.27
N GLU A 390 -10.91 -29.52 1.36
CA GLU A 390 -12.20 -29.06 1.88
C GLU A 390 -12.13 -27.59 2.30
N ARG A 391 -11.18 -27.21 3.15
CA ARG A 391 -11.06 -25.82 3.62
C ARG A 391 -10.73 -24.84 2.49
N ALA A 392 -9.80 -25.20 1.61
CA ALA A 392 -9.43 -24.38 0.45
C ALA A 392 -10.60 -24.23 -0.53
N SER A 393 -11.33 -25.31 -0.82
CA SER A 393 -12.50 -25.26 -1.69
C SER A 393 -13.64 -24.44 -1.10
N VAL A 394 -13.85 -24.49 0.22
CA VAL A 394 -14.81 -23.62 0.93
C VAL A 394 -14.40 -22.16 0.80
N ILE A 395 -13.14 -21.81 1.09
CA ILE A 395 -12.66 -20.41 0.98
C ILE A 395 -12.78 -19.91 -0.47
N ALA A 396 -12.38 -20.72 -1.46
CA ALA A 396 -12.49 -20.36 -2.87
C ALA A 396 -13.95 -20.15 -3.30
N THR A 397 -14.83 -21.08 -2.94
CA THR A 397 -16.25 -21.02 -3.29
C THR A 397 -16.92 -19.79 -2.68
N VAL A 398 -16.70 -19.57 -1.38
CA VAL A 398 -17.24 -18.38 -0.68
C VAL A 398 -16.71 -17.11 -1.33
N SER A 399 -15.42 -17.04 -1.65
CA SER A 399 -14.82 -15.88 -2.29
C SER A 399 -15.39 -15.61 -3.68
N LEU A 400 -15.58 -16.64 -4.51
CA LEU A 400 -16.21 -16.51 -5.83
C LEU A 400 -17.66 -16.03 -5.73
N ILE A 401 -18.42 -16.54 -4.76
CA ILE A 401 -19.79 -16.09 -4.48
C ILE A 401 -19.80 -14.61 -4.09
N LEU A 402 -18.91 -14.19 -3.20
CA LEU A 402 -18.81 -12.79 -2.77
C LEU A 402 -18.40 -11.87 -3.92
N ILE A 403 -17.49 -12.28 -4.80
CA ILE A 403 -17.18 -11.53 -6.03
C ILE A 403 -18.43 -11.44 -6.91
N GLY A 404 -19.10 -12.57 -7.18
CA GLY A 404 -20.28 -12.63 -8.04
C GLY A 404 -21.44 -11.77 -7.53
N ILE A 405 -21.66 -11.70 -6.22
CA ILE A 405 -22.68 -10.87 -5.59
C ILE A 405 -22.36 -9.38 -5.72
N ASN A 406 -21.09 -8.98 -5.62
CA ASN A 406 -20.67 -7.57 -5.73
C ASN A 406 -20.48 -7.09 -7.18
N LEU A 407 -20.20 -8.00 -8.12
CA LEU A 407 -19.85 -7.68 -9.52
C LEU A 407 -20.88 -6.82 -10.27
N PRO A 408 -22.21 -7.06 -10.18
CA PRO A 408 -23.20 -6.23 -10.85
C PRO A 408 -23.16 -4.78 -10.41
N PHE A 409 -22.91 -4.53 -9.11
CA PHE A 409 -22.86 -3.19 -8.52
C PHE A 409 -21.55 -2.47 -8.86
N MET A 410 -20.47 -3.22 -9.13
CA MET A 410 -19.22 -2.65 -9.63
C MET A 410 -19.33 -2.21 -11.10
N LEU A 411 -19.94 -3.04 -11.94
CA LEU A 411 -20.05 -2.79 -13.39
C LEU A 411 -21.14 -1.78 -13.73
N ARG A 412 -22.26 -1.79 -12.99
CA ARG A 412 -23.41 -0.93 -13.23
C ARG A 412 -23.86 -0.29 -11.92
N VAL A 413 -23.22 0.81 -11.58
CA VAL A 413 -23.44 1.54 -10.33
C VAL A 413 -24.85 2.14 -10.23
N GLU A 414 -25.54 2.36 -11.35
CA GLU A 414 -26.98 2.70 -11.39
C GLU A 414 -27.86 1.63 -10.74
N LEU A 415 -27.42 0.36 -10.74
CA LEU A 415 -28.14 -0.72 -10.05
C LEU A 415 -28.14 -0.51 -8.53
N ILE A 416 -27.18 0.24 -7.95
CA ILE A 416 -27.18 0.56 -6.53
C ILE A 416 -28.39 1.44 -6.18
N GLY A 417 -28.70 2.41 -7.03
CA GLY A 417 -29.89 3.26 -6.87
C GLY A 417 -31.19 2.48 -7.09
N HIS A 418 -31.26 1.71 -8.17
CA HIS A 418 -32.47 0.95 -8.53
C HIS A 418 -32.76 -0.23 -7.63
N ARG A 419 -31.72 -0.88 -7.13
CA ARG A 419 -31.79 -2.11 -6.35
C ARG A 419 -31.08 -1.90 -5.02
N ALA A 420 -31.38 -0.80 -4.34
CA ALA A 420 -30.77 -0.42 -3.07
C ALA A 420 -30.84 -1.55 -2.03
N PHE A 421 -31.95 -2.29 -1.98
CA PHE A 421 -32.09 -3.45 -1.10
C PHE A 421 -31.11 -4.58 -1.46
N LEU A 422 -30.97 -4.93 -2.74
CA LEU A 422 -30.02 -5.97 -3.16
C LEU A 422 -28.56 -5.54 -2.98
N SER A 423 -28.29 -4.24 -3.13
CA SER A 423 -26.97 -3.68 -2.80
C SER A 423 -26.70 -3.72 -1.31
N ALA A 424 -27.69 -3.43 -0.47
CA ALA A 424 -27.58 -3.54 0.98
C ALA A 424 -27.29 -4.98 1.39
N THR A 425 -28.06 -5.95 0.90
CA THR A 425 -27.85 -7.36 1.23
C THR A 425 -26.49 -7.86 0.76
N ALA A 426 -26.07 -7.50 -0.46
CA ALA A 426 -24.75 -7.83 -1.00
C ALA A 426 -23.61 -7.31 -0.11
N ALA A 427 -23.63 -6.02 0.20
CA ALA A 427 -22.61 -5.37 1.00
C ALA A 427 -22.60 -5.87 2.45
N ILE A 428 -23.77 -5.98 3.07
CA ILE A 428 -23.92 -6.45 4.45
C ILE A 428 -23.49 -7.90 4.57
N LEU A 429 -23.85 -8.79 3.64
CA LEU A 429 -23.46 -10.19 3.69
C LEU A 429 -21.95 -10.36 3.52
N SER A 430 -21.34 -9.59 2.61
CA SER A 430 -19.88 -9.58 2.42
C SER A 430 -19.16 -9.04 3.67
N LEU A 431 -19.61 -7.90 4.19
CA LEU A 431 -19.06 -7.30 5.41
C LEU A 431 -19.28 -8.18 6.64
N TRP A 432 -20.45 -8.80 6.76
CA TRP A 432 -20.77 -9.73 7.84
C TRP A 432 -19.79 -10.90 7.84
N LEU A 433 -19.47 -11.46 6.67
CA LEU A 433 -18.51 -12.53 6.58
C LEU A 433 -17.09 -12.05 6.94
N TYR A 434 -16.62 -10.94 6.35
CA TYR A 434 -15.26 -10.44 6.59
C TYR A 434 -15.06 -9.86 7.99
N LEU A 435 -15.94 -8.95 8.43
CA LEU A 435 -15.90 -8.36 9.76
C LEU A 435 -16.28 -9.40 10.82
N GLY A 436 -17.15 -10.36 10.50
CA GLY A 436 -17.51 -11.43 11.42
C GLY A 436 -16.33 -12.35 11.72
N LEU A 437 -15.60 -12.76 10.68
CA LEU A 437 -14.33 -13.48 10.84
C LEU A 437 -13.29 -12.63 11.59
N LEU A 438 -13.16 -11.34 11.24
CA LEU A 438 -12.28 -10.38 11.93
C LEU A 438 -12.56 -10.31 13.43
N PHE A 439 -13.81 -10.05 13.82
CA PHE A 439 -14.19 -9.88 15.22
C PHE A 439 -14.19 -11.22 15.97
N MET A 440 -14.52 -12.33 15.32
CA MET A 440 -14.39 -13.66 15.91
C MET A 440 -12.94 -13.93 16.30
N LEU A 441 -11.99 -13.64 15.41
CA LEU A 441 -10.55 -13.78 15.68
C LEU A 441 -10.08 -12.86 16.80
N PHE A 442 -10.62 -11.64 16.88
CA PHE A 442 -10.36 -10.73 17.99
C PHE A 442 -10.86 -11.28 19.34
N PHE A 443 -12.12 -11.74 19.41
CA PHE A 443 -12.71 -12.24 20.65
C PHE A 443 -12.14 -13.60 21.09
N LEU A 444 -11.57 -14.39 20.18
CA LEU A 444 -10.83 -15.61 20.53
C LEU A 444 -9.64 -15.33 21.47
N THR A 445 -9.07 -14.12 21.45
CA THR A 445 -7.99 -13.72 22.36
C THR A 445 -8.48 -13.39 23.78
N THR A 446 -9.79 -13.20 23.96
CA THR A 446 -10.41 -12.72 25.21
C THR A 446 -11.39 -13.73 25.82
N SER A 447 -12.00 -14.60 25.00
CA SER A 447 -12.92 -15.67 25.41
C SER A 447 -12.73 -16.89 24.48
N PRO A 448 -12.23 -18.04 24.99
CA PRO A 448 -11.85 -19.17 24.14
C PRO A 448 -13.01 -20.09 23.66
N ASP A 449 -14.27 -19.75 23.95
CA ASP A 449 -15.43 -20.59 23.62
C ASP A 449 -16.18 -20.15 22.34
N ASN A 450 -17.19 -20.93 21.92
CA ASN A 450 -18.13 -20.62 20.82
C ASN A 450 -18.79 -19.23 20.92
N THR A 451 -18.72 -18.59 22.08
CA THR A 451 -19.13 -17.20 22.32
C THR A 451 -18.36 -16.21 21.45
N ALA A 452 -17.08 -16.45 21.16
CA ALA A 452 -16.27 -15.58 20.29
C ALA A 452 -16.81 -15.57 18.85
N ALA A 453 -17.26 -16.71 18.33
CA ALA A 453 -17.88 -16.79 17.01
C ALA A 453 -19.20 -16.02 16.97
N ILE A 454 -20.07 -16.24 17.96
CA ILE A 454 -21.37 -15.57 18.05
C ILE A 454 -21.20 -14.06 18.17
N LEU A 455 -20.30 -13.61 19.05
CA LEU A 455 -19.99 -12.19 19.23
C LEU A 455 -19.35 -11.61 17.97
N GLY A 456 -18.39 -12.32 17.37
CA GLY A 456 -17.69 -11.90 16.17
C GLY A 456 -18.63 -11.65 15.00
N PHE A 457 -19.35 -12.69 14.58
CA PHE A 457 -20.31 -12.59 13.48
C PHE A 457 -21.49 -11.67 13.80
N GLY A 458 -21.94 -11.60 15.07
CA GLY A 458 -22.97 -10.66 15.50
C GLY A 458 -22.54 -9.21 15.32
N VAL A 459 -21.36 -8.84 15.83
CA VAL A 459 -20.78 -7.49 15.69
C VAL A 459 -20.48 -7.18 14.23
N GLY A 460 -19.98 -8.15 13.46
CA GLY A 460 -19.72 -7.99 12.03
C GLY A 460 -20.98 -7.64 11.23
N LEU A 461 -22.12 -8.23 11.56
CA LEU A 461 -23.40 -7.93 10.90
C LEU A 461 -23.85 -6.50 11.19
N VAL A 462 -23.80 -6.09 12.46
CA VAL A 462 -24.19 -4.75 12.90
C VAL A 462 -23.26 -3.70 12.30
N ALA A 463 -21.95 -3.93 12.33
CA ALA A 463 -20.96 -3.05 11.74
C ALA A 463 -21.13 -2.95 10.21
N GLY A 464 -21.43 -4.06 9.53
CA GLY A 464 -21.70 -4.09 8.10
C GLY A 464 -22.91 -3.25 7.72
N ALA A 465 -24.02 -3.42 8.44
CA ALA A 465 -25.23 -2.60 8.26
C ALA A 465 -24.97 -1.12 8.56
N GLY A 466 -24.28 -0.83 9.66
CA GLY A 466 -23.90 0.53 10.05
C GLY A 466 -23.04 1.22 8.99
N LEU A 467 -22.02 0.54 8.45
CA LEU A 467 -21.14 1.08 7.42
C LEU A 467 -21.90 1.37 6.13
N TRP A 468 -22.76 0.46 5.68
CA TRP A 468 -23.58 0.67 4.48
C TRP A 468 -24.54 1.87 4.66
N MET A 469 -25.15 2.01 5.84
CA MET A 469 -25.99 3.17 6.18
C MET A 469 -25.18 4.47 6.19
N LEU A 470 -24.02 4.49 6.84
CA LEU A 470 -23.13 5.66 6.96
C LEU A 470 -22.64 6.17 5.60
N LEU A 471 -22.40 5.26 4.65
CA LEU A 471 -21.99 5.62 3.29
C LEU A 471 -23.13 6.18 2.42
N GLY A 472 -24.36 6.22 2.95
CA GLY A 472 -25.51 6.84 2.29
C GLY A 472 -26.59 5.85 1.86
N GLY A 473 -26.49 4.57 2.25
CA GLY A 473 -27.50 3.56 1.94
C GLY A 473 -28.89 3.90 2.49
N TRP A 474 -28.97 4.53 3.66
CA TRP A 474 -30.23 5.01 4.23
C TRP A 474 -30.95 6.00 3.30
N TYR A 475 -30.19 6.94 2.73
CA TYR A 475 -30.72 7.93 1.80
C TYR A 475 -31.25 7.28 0.53
N LEU A 476 -30.52 6.30 -0.01
CA LEU A 476 -30.92 5.57 -1.21
C LEU A 476 -32.18 4.75 -1.00
N ALA A 477 -32.30 4.09 0.17
CA ALA A 477 -33.49 3.31 0.53
C ALA A 477 -34.77 4.17 0.62
N GLN A 478 -34.64 5.44 0.99
CA GLN A 478 -35.77 6.38 1.06
C GLN A 478 -36.05 7.10 -0.26
N SER A 479 -35.07 7.17 -1.15
CA SER A 479 -35.22 7.88 -2.42
C SER A 479 -36.15 7.13 -3.36
N ARG A 480 -37.27 7.75 -3.78
CA ARG A 480 -38.22 7.18 -4.76
C ARG A 480 -37.78 7.42 -6.22
N ARG A 481 -36.51 7.73 -6.47
CA ARG A 481 -36.02 7.98 -7.83
C ARG A 481 -35.95 6.68 -8.62
N THR A 482 -36.84 6.54 -9.58
CA THR A 482 -36.61 5.67 -10.74
C THR A 482 -35.66 6.42 -11.67
N LEU A 483 -34.37 6.10 -11.65
CA LEU A 483 -33.48 6.54 -12.73
C LEU A 483 -34.12 6.05 -14.04
N LEU A 484 -34.42 6.92 -14.99
CA LEU A 484 -34.92 6.45 -16.29
C LEU A 484 -33.84 5.52 -16.88
N PRO A 485 -34.19 4.32 -17.38
CA PRO A 485 -33.21 3.48 -18.04
C PRO A 485 -32.58 4.32 -19.15
N ALA A 486 -31.25 4.46 -19.10
CA ALA A 486 -30.50 5.15 -20.14
C ALA A 486 -30.94 4.55 -21.49
N THR A 487 -31.55 5.35 -22.34
CA THR A 487 -31.86 4.96 -23.71
C THR A 487 -30.54 4.66 -24.41
N ALA A 488 -30.36 3.37 -24.74
CA ALA A 488 -29.41 2.72 -25.66
C ALA A 488 -27.94 3.20 -25.66
#